data_AF-A0A1R3KHE2-F1
#
_entry.id   AF-A0A1R3KHE2-F1
#
_cell.length_a   1.000
_cell.length_b   1.000
_cell.length_c   1.000
_cell.angle_alpha   90.00
_cell.angle_beta   90.00
_cell.angle_gamma   90.00
#
_symmetry.space_group_name_H-M   'P 1'
#
loop_
_entity.id
_entity.type
_entity.pdbx_description
1 polymer ?
#
loop_
_entity_poly.entity_id
_entity_poly.type
_entity_poly.pdbx_seq_one_letter_code
_entity_poly.pdbx_strand_id
1 'polypeptide(L)'
;MAVKWIQDIQEEPSVKLKIARCEQINGALREKIIRQVHQHPVAAVVDVYSEFILLKEGIYEGPKEYQDDIPTHAVVIVGYGTQGIGPNAKNYWIVMSTWGRGWGVKGFGKVSRDHTIGGKYLVRRISRVL
;
A
#
# COMPACT_ATOMS: atom_id res chain seq x y z
N MET A 1 0.36 14.07 -13.19
CA MET A 1 1.03 15.20 -12.51
C MET A 1 0.97 14.96 -11.01
N ALA A 2 2.14 14.86 -10.38
CA ALA A 2 2.47 14.62 -8.97
C ALA A 2 3.71 13.72 -9.07
N VAL A 3 4.94 14.20 -8.87
CA VAL A 3 5.51 14.51 -7.56
C VAL A 3 6.67 15.50 -7.79
N LYS A 4 6.61 16.72 -7.23
CA LYS A 4 7.73 17.68 -7.27
C LYS A 4 8.02 18.37 -5.92
N TRP A 5 7.47 17.89 -4.80
CA TRP A 5 7.47 18.65 -3.53
C TRP A 5 8.18 17.98 -2.35
N ILE A 6 9.04 16.97 -2.56
CA ILE A 6 9.59 16.17 -1.43
C ILE A 6 10.90 16.74 -0.82
N GLN A 7 11.44 17.87 -1.31
CA GLN A 7 12.80 18.29 -0.91
C GLN A 7 12.90 19.26 0.29
N ASP A 8 11.84 19.93 0.73
CA ASP A 8 11.99 21.10 1.63
C ASP A 8 11.18 21.07 2.95
N ILE A 9 11.03 19.91 3.60
CA ILE A 9 10.36 19.87 4.93
C ILE A 9 11.41 19.90 6.04
N GLN A 10 11.59 21.06 6.69
CA GLN A 10 12.47 21.25 7.85
C GLN A 10 11.76 21.33 9.22
N GLU A 11 10.43 21.47 9.27
CA GLU A 11 9.62 21.33 10.50
C GLU A 11 8.29 20.63 10.21
N GLU A 12 7.86 19.69 11.07
CA GLU A 12 6.57 19.01 10.94
C GLU A 12 5.43 19.88 11.50
N PRO A 13 4.47 20.34 10.68
CA PRO A 13 3.30 21.04 11.21
C PRO A 13 2.45 20.08 12.05
N SER A 14 2.25 20.38 13.34
CA SER A 14 1.43 19.57 14.25
C SER A 14 -0.07 19.88 14.10
N VAL A 15 -0.62 19.57 12.93
CA VAL A 15 -2.08 19.65 12.72
C VAL A 15 -2.74 18.47 13.45
N LYS A 16 -3.49 18.76 14.50
CA LYS A 16 -4.32 17.77 15.20
C LYS A 16 -5.68 17.68 14.51
N LEU A 17 -5.98 16.55 13.90
CA LEU A 17 -7.25 16.29 13.22
C LEU A 17 -8.12 15.35 14.06
N LYS A 18 -9.43 15.60 14.07
CA LYS A 18 -10.42 14.69 14.65
C LYS A 18 -11.00 13.84 13.52
N ILE A 19 -10.84 12.52 13.62
CA ILE A 19 -11.45 11.58 12.69
C ILE A 19 -12.97 11.60 12.93
N ALA A 20 -13.75 11.91 11.90
CA ALA A 20 -15.21 11.98 12.03
C ALA A 20 -15.83 10.59 11.95
N ARG A 21 -15.28 9.69 11.09
CA ARG A 21 -15.77 8.31 10.97
C ARG A 21 -14.69 7.38 10.41
N CYS A 22 -14.69 6.12 10.80
CA CYS A 22 -13.84 5.07 10.21
C CYS A 22 -14.73 3.94 9.67
N GLU A 23 -14.50 3.50 8.44
CA GLU A 23 -15.26 2.41 7.81
C GLU A 23 -14.32 1.30 7.36
N GLN A 24 -14.53 0.10 7.89
CA GLN A 24 -13.83 -1.09 7.41
C GLN A 24 -14.48 -1.60 6.12
N ILE A 25 -13.64 -1.87 5.13
CA ILE A 25 -14.08 -2.32 3.82
C ILE A 25 -13.77 -3.81 3.71
N ASN A 26 -14.76 -4.62 4.05
CA ASN A 26 -14.69 -6.06 3.91
C ASN A 26 -15.10 -6.46 2.49
N GLY A 27 -14.25 -7.25 1.82
CA GLY A 27 -14.58 -7.91 0.54
C GLY A 27 -14.91 -6.97 -0.62
N ALA A 28 -14.48 -5.70 -0.59
CA ALA A 28 -14.87 -4.79 -1.66
C ALA A 28 -14.17 -5.08 -2.98
N LEU A 29 -14.96 -5.00 -4.04
CA LEU A 29 -14.54 -4.94 -5.43
C LEU A 29 -13.38 -3.95 -5.61
N ARG A 30 -12.33 -4.36 -6.35
CA ARG A 30 -11.10 -3.57 -6.62
C ARG A 30 -11.36 -2.10 -6.94
N GLU A 31 -12.46 -1.83 -7.64
CA GLU A 31 -12.87 -0.50 -8.11
C GLU A 31 -13.25 0.44 -6.98
N LYS A 32 -13.86 -0.06 -5.89
CA LYS A 32 -14.23 0.75 -4.73
C LYS A 32 -12.99 1.29 -4.02
N ILE A 33 -11.97 0.45 -3.88
CA ILE A 33 -10.69 0.82 -3.25
C ILE A 33 -9.97 1.85 -4.11
N ILE A 34 -9.88 1.62 -5.42
CA ILE A 34 -9.25 2.55 -6.38
C ILE A 34 -9.87 3.94 -6.28
N ARG A 35 -11.21 4.03 -6.25
CA ARG A 35 -11.93 5.31 -6.11
C ARG A 35 -11.61 6.02 -4.80
N GLN A 36 -11.43 5.30 -3.71
CA GLN A 36 -11.12 5.91 -2.42
C GLN A 36 -9.68 6.39 -2.32
N VAL A 37 -8.72 5.59 -2.79
CA VAL A 37 -7.31 5.98 -2.87
C VAL A 37 -7.14 7.25 -3.71
N HIS A 38 -8.03 7.45 -4.70
CA HIS A 38 -8.06 8.69 -5.48
C HIS A 38 -8.55 9.91 -4.68
N GLN A 39 -9.41 9.73 -3.68
CA GLN A 39 -9.95 10.82 -2.85
C GLN A 39 -9.02 11.17 -1.68
N HIS A 40 -8.46 10.16 -1.01
CA HIS A 40 -7.61 10.33 0.16
C HIS A 40 -6.75 9.07 0.38
N PRO A 41 -5.65 9.17 1.17
CA PRO A 41 -4.92 8.00 1.60
C PRO A 41 -5.82 7.01 2.35
N VAL A 42 -5.53 5.71 2.23
CA VAL A 42 -6.36 4.65 2.81
C VAL A 42 -5.50 3.73 3.66
N ALA A 43 -5.90 3.51 4.92
CA ALA A 43 -5.20 2.59 5.81
C ALA A 43 -5.45 1.15 5.34
N ALA A 44 -4.42 0.31 5.34
CA ALA A 44 -4.50 -1.08 4.95
C ALA A 44 -3.55 -1.94 5.79
N VAL A 45 -3.74 -3.26 5.71
CA VAL A 45 -2.87 -4.25 6.34
C VAL A 45 -2.23 -5.10 5.26
N VAL A 46 -0.94 -5.38 5.36
CA VAL A 46 -0.23 -6.28 4.47
C VAL A 46 0.31 -7.47 5.24
N ASP A 47 0.31 -8.63 4.62
CA ASP A 47 1.06 -9.78 5.10
C ASP A 47 2.55 -9.53 4.89
N VAL A 48 3.35 -9.75 5.94
CA VAL A 48 4.78 -9.46 5.94
C VAL A 48 5.56 -10.75 5.84
N TYR A 49 6.03 -11.02 4.63
CA TYR A 49 7.05 -12.03 4.39
C TYR A 49 8.45 -11.38 4.44
N SER A 50 9.49 -12.21 4.51
CA SER A 50 10.88 -11.73 4.59
C SER A 50 11.25 -10.83 3.42
N GLU A 51 10.73 -11.12 2.22
CA GLU A 51 10.95 -10.32 1.01
C GLU A 51 10.28 -8.94 1.08
N PHE A 52 9.19 -8.78 1.86
CA PHE A 52 8.55 -7.49 2.07
C PHE A 52 9.39 -6.59 2.98
N ILE A 53 9.97 -7.16 4.04
CA ILE A 53 10.87 -6.44 4.96
C ILE A 53 12.09 -5.91 4.19
N LEU A 54 12.60 -6.70 3.26
CA LEU A 54 13.78 -6.38 2.45
C LEU A 54 13.47 -5.60 1.17
N LEU A 55 12.22 -5.15 0.98
CA LEU A 55 11.81 -4.43 -0.23
C LEU A 55 12.68 -3.18 -0.45
N LYS A 56 13.20 -3.03 -1.67
CA LYS A 56 13.96 -1.87 -2.14
C LYS A 56 13.28 -1.20 -3.32
N GLU A 57 13.30 -1.85 -4.46
CA GLU A 57 12.65 -1.40 -5.69
C GLU A 57 11.82 -2.51 -6.31
N GLY A 58 11.09 -2.19 -7.39
CA GLY A 58 10.19 -3.13 -8.05
C GLY A 58 8.81 -3.25 -7.39
N ILE A 59 8.03 -4.21 -7.88
CA ILE A 59 6.69 -4.53 -7.36
C ILE A 59 6.81 -5.77 -6.50
N TYR A 60 6.43 -5.65 -5.23
CA TYR A 60 6.34 -6.79 -4.33
C TYR A 60 5.17 -7.69 -4.75
N GLU A 61 5.48 -8.93 -5.12
CA GLU A 61 4.51 -9.91 -5.58
C GLU A 61 4.23 -11.00 -4.53
N GLY A 62 4.73 -10.90 -3.31
CA GLY A 62 4.57 -11.96 -2.31
C GLY A 62 5.70 -12.98 -2.34
N PRO A 63 5.65 -13.98 -1.43
CA PRO A 63 6.57 -15.12 -1.45
C PRO A 63 6.29 -16.02 -2.66
N LYS A 64 7.21 -16.95 -2.92
CA LYS A 64 6.99 -18.00 -3.93
C LYS A 64 5.94 -19.03 -3.49
N GLU A 65 5.85 -19.29 -2.20
CA GLU A 65 4.96 -20.31 -1.63
C GLU A 65 4.17 -19.70 -0.47
N TYR A 66 2.93 -20.15 -0.31
CA TYR A 66 2.09 -19.78 0.82
C TYR A 66 2.68 -20.34 2.11
N GLN A 67 2.62 -19.55 3.18
CA GLN A 67 3.04 -19.93 4.52
C GLN A 67 1.87 -19.64 5.47
N ASP A 68 1.69 -20.48 6.49
CA ASP A 68 0.73 -20.20 7.56
C ASP A 68 1.35 -19.29 8.64
N ASP A 69 0.51 -18.67 9.46
CA ASP A 69 0.89 -17.83 10.61
C ASP A 69 1.85 -16.67 10.30
N ILE A 70 1.64 -16.01 9.15
CA ILE A 70 2.46 -14.87 8.73
C ILE A 70 2.08 -13.62 9.54
N PRO A 71 3.07 -12.83 10.02
CA PRO A 71 2.80 -11.55 10.66
C PRO A 71 2.16 -10.55 9.69
N THR A 72 1.43 -9.59 10.24
CA THR A 72 0.82 -8.51 9.46
C THR A 72 1.36 -7.14 9.87
N HIS A 73 1.37 -6.19 8.94
CA HIS A 73 1.83 -4.82 9.17
C HIS A 73 0.85 -3.81 8.59
N ALA A 74 0.58 -2.74 9.34
CA ALA A 74 -0.26 -1.65 8.90
C ALA A 74 0.53 -0.71 7.98
N VAL A 75 -0.07 -0.35 6.85
CA VAL A 75 0.48 0.58 5.86
C VAL A 75 -0.60 1.56 5.43
N VAL A 76 -0.19 2.62 4.72
CA VAL A 76 -1.12 3.56 4.09
C VAL A 76 -0.98 3.47 2.58
N ILE A 77 -2.07 3.16 1.88
CA ILE A 77 -2.15 3.24 0.42
C ILE A 77 -2.29 4.71 0.05
N VAL A 78 -1.31 5.25 -0.67
CA VAL A 78 -1.27 6.66 -1.09
C VAL A 78 -1.46 6.83 -2.60
N GLY A 79 -1.52 5.72 -3.34
CA GLY A 79 -1.69 5.75 -4.79
C GLY A 79 -1.74 4.35 -5.39
N TYR A 80 -1.86 4.32 -6.72
CA TYR A 80 -1.83 3.09 -7.51
C TYR A 80 -1.28 3.39 -8.90
N GLY A 81 -0.86 2.34 -9.60
CA GLY A 81 -0.40 2.45 -10.97
C GLY A 81 -0.38 1.12 -11.69
N THR A 82 0.12 1.17 -12.91
CA THR A 82 0.29 0.02 -13.79
C THR A 82 1.66 0.14 -14.44
N GLN A 83 2.45 -0.93 -14.39
CA GLN A 83 3.75 -1.00 -15.04
C GLN A 83 3.67 -1.90 -16.27
N GLY A 84 4.12 -1.40 -17.41
CA GLY A 84 4.01 -2.08 -18.70
C GLY A 84 2.69 -1.79 -19.43
N ILE A 85 2.53 -2.42 -20.59
CA ILE A 85 1.38 -2.22 -21.50
C ILE A 85 0.91 -3.59 -21.97
N GLY A 86 -0.39 -3.74 -22.21
CA GLY A 86 -0.98 -4.95 -22.77
C GLY A 86 -1.14 -6.07 -21.73
N PRO A 87 -1.17 -7.35 -22.16
CA PRO A 87 -1.53 -8.48 -21.29
C PRO A 87 -0.53 -8.74 -20.14
N ASN A 88 0.69 -8.20 -20.24
CA ASN A 88 1.74 -8.35 -19.23
C ASN A 88 1.81 -7.16 -18.27
N ALA A 89 0.86 -6.24 -18.33
CA ALA A 89 0.83 -5.08 -17.45
C ALA A 89 0.58 -5.49 -16.00
N LYS A 90 1.43 -5.00 -15.09
CA LYS A 90 1.35 -5.31 -13.66
C LYS A 90 0.73 -4.16 -12.88
N ASN A 91 -0.41 -4.38 -12.25
CA ASN A 91 -1.05 -3.36 -11.42
C ASN A 91 -0.47 -3.38 -10.00
N TYR A 92 -0.20 -2.20 -9.44
CA TYR A 92 0.36 -2.08 -8.09
C TYR A 92 -0.30 -0.97 -7.27
N TRP A 93 -0.34 -1.17 -5.96
CA TRP A 93 -0.57 -0.15 -4.95
C TRP A 93 0.76 0.55 -4.63
N ILE A 94 0.71 1.84 -4.34
CA ILE A 94 1.82 2.58 -3.72
C ILE A 94 1.49 2.66 -2.23
N VAL A 95 2.33 2.04 -1.40
CA VAL A 95 2.14 1.99 0.05
C VAL A 95 3.24 2.76 0.76
N MET A 96 2.87 3.47 1.82
CA MET A 96 3.77 4.12 2.75
C MET A 96 3.86 3.26 4.02
N SER A 97 5.08 3.02 4.49
CA SER A 97 5.38 2.28 5.73
C SER A 97 5.96 3.22 6.80
N THR A 98 5.94 2.76 8.05
CA THR A 98 6.59 3.42 9.19
C THR A 98 8.02 2.93 9.45
N TRP A 99 8.61 2.10 8.57
CA TRP A 99 9.97 1.55 8.73
C TRP A 99 11.10 2.51 8.28
N GLY A 100 10.81 3.81 8.21
CA GLY A 100 11.78 4.83 7.85
C GLY A 100 12.11 4.90 6.36
N ARG A 101 12.93 5.89 5.99
CA ARG A 101 13.20 6.22 4.58
C ARG A 101 14.09 5.21 3.84
N GLY A 102 14.77 4.32 4.57
CA GLY A 102 15.64 3.28 4.00
C GLY A 102 14.92 2.01 3.51
N TRP A 103 13.63 1.89 3.85
CA TRP A 103 12.76 0.85 3.32
C TRP A 103 12.14 1.29 1.99
N GLY A 104 12.08 0.37 1.03
CA GLY A 104 11.58 0.65 -0.31
C GLY A 104 12.32 1.82 -0.97
N VAL A 105 11.57 2.62 -1.71
CA VAL A 105 12.03 3.88 -2.31
C VAL A 105 11.59 5.03 -1.42
N LYS A 106 12.49 5.53 -0.57
CA LYS A 106 12.25 6.65 0.35
C LYS A 106 11.10 6.43 1.34
N GLY A 107 10.91 5.19 1.83
CA GLY A 107 9.81 4.81 2.72
C GLY A 107 8.54 4.34 2.02
N PHE A 108 8.57 4.24 0.68
CA PHE A 108 7.43 3.80 -0.12
C PHE A 108 7.73 2.48 -0.83
N GLY A 109 6.73 1.60 -0.87
CA GLY A 109 6.78 0.33 -1.59
C GLY A 109 5.72 0.25 -2.68
N LYS A 110 5.96 -0.59 -3.69
CA LYS A 110 4.91 -1.01 -4.61
C LYS A 110 4.48 -2.42 -4.27
N VAL A 111 3.19 -2.67 -4.09
CA VAL A 111 2.64 -3.99 -3.78
C VAL A 111 1.67 -4.40 -4.87
N SER A 112 1.77 -5.63 -5.35
CA SER A 112 0.90 -6.14 -6.42
C SER A 112 -0.58 -6.07 -6.04
N ARG A 113 -1.40 -5.67 -7.02
CA ARG A 113 -2.88 -5.65 -6.92
C ARG A 113 -3.52 -6.90 -7.51
N ASP A 114 -2.79 -7.60 -8.36
CA ASP A 114 -3.32 -8.69 -9.17
C ASP A 114 -2.97 -10.05 -8.57
N HIS A 115 -1.87 -10.15 -7.81
CA HIS A 115 -1.40 -11.43 -7.28
C HIS A 115 -2.09 -11.82 -5.96
N THR A 116 -2.44 -13.10 -5.86
CA THR A 116 -3.01 -13.72 -4.67
C THR A 116 -2.15 -14.89 -4.21
N ILE A 117 -1.93 -15.01 -2.90
CA ILE A 117 -1.24 -16.13 -2.27
C ILE A 117 -2.26 -16.88 -1.41
N GLY A 118 -2.42 -18.18 -1.61
CA GLY A 118 -3.43 -18.99 -0.90
C GLY A 118 -4.87 -18.48 -1.10
N GLY A 119 -5.19 -17.92 -2.27
CA GLY A 119 -6.50 -17.34 -2.58
C GLY A 119 -6.76 -15.96 -1.95
N LYS A 120 -5.76 -15.33 -1.34
CA LYS A 120 -5.88 -14.02 -0.68
C LYS A 120 -4.96 -12.99 -1.33
N TYR A 121 -5.44 -11.76 -1.50
CA TYR A 121 -4.58 -10.63 -1.89
C TYR A 121 -3.57 -10.27 -0.78
N LEU A 122 -2.44 -9.70 -1.20
CA LEU A 122 -1.37 -9.25 -0.31
C LEU A 122 -1.80 -8.08 0.58
N VAL A 123 -2.58 -7.15 0.03
CA VAL A 123 -3.18 -6.04 0.78
C VAL A 123 -4.57 -6.44 1.26
N ARG A 124 -4.73 -6.47 2.57
CA ARG A 124 -5.92 -6.89 3.31
C ARG A 124 -6.49 -5.72 4.11
N ARG A 125 -7.78 -5.82 4.46
CA ARG A 125 -8.50 -4.94 5.39
C ARG A 125 -8.20 -3.46 5.19
N ILE A 126 -8.96 -2.87 4.26
CA ILE A 126 -8.82 -1.48 3.88
C ILE A 126 -9.82 -0.68 4.72
N SER A 127 -9.33 0.30 5.47
CA SER A 127 -10.16 1.15 6.33
C SER A 127 -10.11 2.57 5.82
N ARG A 128 -11.29 3.13 5.57
CA ARG A 128 -11.47 4.53 5.21
C ARG A 128 -11.58 5.36 6.48
N VAL A 129 -10.85 6.47 6.52
CA VAL A 129 -11.03 7.54 7.50
C VAL A 129 -11.79 8.67 6.79
N LEU A 130 -12.93 9.07 7.34
CA LEU A 130 -13.84 10.13 6.90
C LEU A 130 -13.75 11.33 7.86
#